data_AF-A0A7S3C006-F1
#
_entry.id   AF-A0A7S3C006-F1
#
_cell.length_a   1.000
_cell.length_b   1.000
_cell.length_c   1.000
_cell.angle_alpha   90.00
_cell.angle_beta   90.00
_cell.angle_gamma   90.00
#
_symmetry.space_group_name_H-M   'P 1'
#
loop_
_entity.id
_entity.type
_entity.pdbx_description
1 polymer ?
#
loop_
_entity_poly.entity_id
_entity_poly.type
_entity_poly.pdbx_seq_one_letter_code
_entity_poly.pdbx_strand_id
1 'polypeptide(L)'
;GDQVAHQVAHALPDAAPRCEGCGVSLGERASALPARALDLVPTGEGVSDVALPGGGKSARDPFKTALGAAIYPLYRRLLFGLAGYPAVGEDFAAAQAALARSAGAGGDLLELSCGPGVFTARFARAGAWRSVTASDFSAAMLCECGKALSGALGEARAAEVALVRADVARLPFQDASFDAVHAGAAM
;
A
#
# COMPACT_ATOMS: atom_id res chain seq x y z
N GLY A 1 -9.36 -9.93 8.56
CA GLY A 1 -10.23 -8.93 9.21
C GLY A 1 -9.61 -8.47 10.51
N ASP A 2 -9.89 -9.18 11.61
CA ASP A 2 -9.55 -8.73 12.97
C ASP A 2 -8.05 -8.59 13.27
N GLN A 3 -7.20 -9.48 12.78
CA GLN A 3 -5.75 -9.38 12.99
C GLN A 3 -5.13 -8.14 12.34
N VAL A 4 -5.58 -7.79 11.12
CA VAL A 4 -5.06 -6.62 10.39
C VAL A 4 -5.56 -5.34 11.03
N ALA A 5 -6.83 -5.29 11.44
CA ALA A 5 -7.37 -4.17 12.21
C ALA A 5 -6.58 -3.95 13.50
N HIS A 6 -6.19 -5.02 14.22
CA HIS A 6 -5.37 -4.92 15.42
C HIS A 6 -3.94 -4.43 15.14
N GLN A 7 -3.36 -4.80 13.99
CA GLN A 7 -2.01 -4.36 13.60
C GLN A 7 -1.94 -2.87 13.28
N VAL A 8 -2.96 -2.32 12.62
CA VAL A 8 -3.00 -0.88 12.30
C VAL A 8 -3.82 -0.07 13.30
N ALA A 9 -4.40 -0.68 14.33
CA ALA A 9 -5.24 0.01 15.33
C ALA A 9 -4.53 1.19 15.99
N HIS A 10 -3.22 1.05 16.27
CA HIS A 10 -2.40 2.13 16.82
C HIS A 10 -2.29 3.34 15.89
N ALA A 11 -2.43 3.13 14.58
CA ALA A 11 -2.34 4.15 13.55
C ALA A 11 -3.70 4.67 13.10
N LEU A 12 -4.81 4.02 13.48
CA LEU A 12 -6.15 4.47 13.14
C LEU A 12 -6.69 5.43 14.21
N PRO A 13 -7.46 6.48 13.85
CA PRO A 13 -8.12 7.33 14.84
C PRO A 13 -9.11 6.53 15.71
N ASP A 14 -9.24 6.91 16.99
CA ASP A 14 -10.06 6.22 18.02
C ASP A 14 -11.56 6.07 17.67
N ALA A 15 -12.04 6.86 16.71
CA ALA A 15 -13.34 6.72 16.07
C ALA A 15 -13.17 6.72 14.56
N ALA A 16 -13.94 5.90 13.84
CA ALA A 16 -14.06 6.03 12.38
C ALA A 16 -14.44 7.50 12.07
N PRO A 17 -13.57 8.29 11.42
CA PRO A 17 -13.78 9.71 11.28
C PRO A 17 -15.06 9.91 10.47
N ARG A 18 -16.03 10.57 11.10
CA ARG A 18 -17.21 11.09 10.42
C ARG A 18 -16.87 12.50 9.99
N CYS A 19 -16.94 12.78 8.69
CA CYS A 19 -16.85 14.16 8.22
C CYS A 19 -18.11 14.92 8.68
N GLU A 20 -17.97 15.90 9.58
CA GLU A 20 -19.09 16.68 10.14
C GLU A 20 -19.86 17.50 9.08
N GLY A 21 -19.29 17.69 7.88
CA GLY A 21 -19.94 18.42 6.77
C GLY A 21 -20.73 17.57 5.78
N CYS A 22 -20.40 16.28 5.59
CA CYS A 22 -21.01 15.44 4.55
C CYS A 22 -21.49 14.05 5.01
N GLY A 23 -21.26 13.65 6.27
CA GLY A 23 -21.83 12.43 6.84
C GLY A 23 -21.22 11.11 6.35
N VAL A 24 -20.13 11.14 5.58
CA VAL A 24 -19.43 9.95 5.07
C VAL A 24 -18.65 9.24 6.19
N SER A 25 -18.88 7.93 6.35
CA SER A 25 -18.13 7.03 7.25
C SER A 25 -17.07 6.24 6.49
N LEU A 26 -15.89 6.05 7.10
CA LEU A 26 -14.94 5.05 6.61
C LEU A 26 -15.53 3.64 6.74
N GLY A 27 -15.48 2.87 5.65
CA GLY A 27 -15.69 1.42 5.69
C GLY A 27 -17.02 0.93 5.13
N GLU A 28 -17.05 0.69 3.82
CA GLU A 28 -17.71 -0.51 3.30
C GLU A 28 -16.62 -1.36 2.65
N ARG A 29 -16.53 -2.65 3.02
CA ARG A 29 -15.60 -3.59 2.39
C ARG A 29 -15.87 -3.59 0.88
N ALA A 30 -14.94 -3.08 0.08
CA ALA A 30 -14.98 -3.34 -1.36
C ALA A 30 -14.91 -4.87 -1.57
N SER A 31 -15.90 -5.44 -2.25
CA SER A 31 -16.06 -6.88 -2.48
C SER A 31 -14.90 -7.54 -3.24
N ALA A 32 -13.96 -6.75 -3.76
CA ALA A 32 -12.78 -7.19 -4.51
C ALA A 32 -11.47 -7.22 -3.69
N LEU A 33 -11.51 -6.87 -2.40
CA LEU A 33 -10.33 -6.87 -1.54
C LEU A 33 -10.03 -8.26 -0.96
N PRO A 34 -8.75 -8.64 -0.77
CA PRO A 34 -8.41 -9.86 -0.05
C PRO A 34 -8.96 -9.80 1.39
N ALA A 35 -9.28 -10.94 1.99
CA ALA A 35 -9.88 -11.02 3.34
C ALA A 35 -9.05 -10.35 4.47
N ARG A 36 -7.80 -10.00 4.16
CA ARG A 36 -6.81 -9.32 5.00
C ARG A 36 -6.56 -7.86 4.62
N ALA A 37 -7.40 -7.25 3.79
CA ALA A 37 -7.31 -5.82 3.47
C ALA A 37 -8.39 -5.00 4.17
N LEU A 38 -8.00 -3.81 4.63
CA LEU A 38 -8.90 -2.80 5.21
C LEU A 38 -9.13 -1.70 4.18
N ASP A 39 -10.39 -1.35 3.91
CA ASP A 39 -10.74 -0.24 3.01
C ASP A 39 -11.00 1.04 3.81
N LEU A 40 -10.14 2.04 3.61
CA LEU A 40 -10.21 3.34 4.25
C LEU A 40 -10.37 4.47 3.22
N VAL A 41 -10.71 4.13 1.97
CA VAL A 41 -11.09 5.14 0.98
C VAL A 41 -12.55 5.53 1.23
N PRO A 42 -12.87 6.82 1.47
CA PRO A 42 -14.25 7.26 1.65
C PRO A 42 -15.13 6.93 0.44
N THR A 43 -16.39 6.55 0.66
CA THR A 43 -17.41 6.35 -0.39
C THR A 43 -18.60 7.28 -0.15
N GLY A 44 -19.09 7.98 -1.17
CA GLY A 44 -20.27 8.87 -1.05
C GLY A 44 -20.36 9.97 -2.12
N GLU A 45 -21.55 10.57 -2.29
CA GLU A 45 -21.74 11.75 -3.15
C GLU A 45 -20.85 12.91 -2.66
N GLY A 46 -20.01 13.45 -3.55
CA GLY A 46 -19.02 14.49 -3.23
C GLY A 46 -17.60 13.97 -3.00
N VAL A 47 -17.38 12.64 -2.97
CA VAL A 47 -16.04 12.05 -3.12
C VAL A 47 -15.74 11.95 -4.62
N SER A 48 -15.33 13.06 -5.22
CA SER A 48 -14.66 12.99 -6.52
C SER A 48 -13.27 12.40 -6.31
N ASP A 49 -12.85 11.49 -7.19
CA ASP A 49 -11.43 11.24 -7.43
C ASP A 49 -10.78 12.62 -7.52
N VAL A 50 -9.90 12.96 -6.57
CA VAL A 50 -9.17 14.24 -6.64
C VAL A 50 -8.34 14.15 -7.91
N ALA A 51 -8.85 14.75 -8.98
CA ALA A 51 -8.13 14.88 -10.22
C ALA A 51 -6.92 15.76 -9.90
N LEU A 52 -5.76 15.14 -9.75
CA LEU A 52 -4.49 15.85 -9.71
C LEU A 52 -4.47 16.79 -10.92
N PRO A 53 -4.15 18.09 -10.77
CA PRO A 53 -4.07 19.00 -11.90
C PRO A 53 -3.01 18.48 -12.87
N GLY A 54 -3.46 17.95 -14.03
CA GLY A 54 -2.62 17.27 -15.03
C GLY A 54 -3.02 15.80 -15.32
N GLY A 55 -3.85 15.17 -14.48
CA GLY A 55 -4.36 13.82 -14.69
C GLY A 55 -5.60 13.82 -15.58
N GLY A 56 -5.42 13.54 -16.88
CA GLY A 56 -6.54 13.37 -17.80
C GLY A 56 -7.48 12.27 -17.29
N LYS A 57 -8.80 12.53 -17.33
CA LYS A 57 -9.85 11.53 -17.08
C LYS A 57 -9.79 10.44 -18.14
N SER A 58 -8.89 9.48 -17.99
CA SER A 58 -8.89 8.28 -18.82
C SER A 58 -9.72 7.22 -18.13
N ALA A 59 -10.84 6.86 -18.76
CA ALA A 59 -11.75 5.81 -18.30
C ALA A 59 -11.13 4.39 -18.27
N ARG A 60 -9.80 4.26 -18.43
CA ARG A 60 -9.03 3.01 -18.35
C ARG A 60 -7.62 3.31 -17.87
N ASP A 61 -7.47 3.61 -16.58
CA ASP A 61 -6.16 3.54 -15.94
C ASP A 61 -5.76 2.06 -15.85
N PRO A 62 -4.71 1.60 -16.58
CA PRO A 62 -4.32 0.21 -16.61
C PRO A 62 -3.99 -0.32 -15.21
N PHE A 63 -3.54 0.54 -14.29
CA PHE A 63 -3.17 0.18 -12.92
C PHE A 63 -4.35 -0.10 -12.00
N LYS A 64 -5.57 0.26 -12.42
CA LYS A 64 -6.82 -0.07 -11.71
C LYS A 64 -7.44 -1.40 -12.15
N THR A 65 -6.88 -2.05 -13.17
CA THR A 65 -7.37 -3.34 -13.69
C THR A 65 -6.57 -4.52 -13.14
N ALA A 66 -7.22 -5.66 -12.93
CA ALA A 66 -6.54 -6.89 -12.49
C ALA A 66 -5.44 -7.34 -13.48
N LEU A 67 -5.69 -7.20 -14.78
CA LEU A 67 -4.71 -7.54 -15.82
C LEU A 67 -3.50 -6.61 -15.79
N GLY A 68 -3.71 -5.30 -15.67
CA GLY A 68 -2.61 -4.34 -15.59
C GLY A 68 -1.80 -4.50 -14.30
N ALA A 69 -2.45 -4.77 -13.16
CA ALA A 69 -1.78 -5.09 -11.91
C ALA A 69 -0.90 -6.36 -12.02
N ALA A 70 -1.41 -7.42 -12.66
CA ALA A 70 -0.67 -8.68 -12.84
C ALA A 70 0.51 -8.55 -13.82
N ILE A 71 0.39 -7.72 -14.86
CA ILE A 71 1.46 -7.49 -15.84
C ILE A 71 2.52 -6.49 -15.33
N TYR A 72 2.18 -5.66 -14.35
CA TYR A 72 3.06 -4.62 -13.83
C TYR A 72 4.48 -5.09 -13.46
N PRO A 73 4.69 -6.23 -12.75
CA PRO A 73 6.03 -6.69 -12.42
C PRO A 73 6.87 -7.02 -13.66
N LEU A 74 6.23 -7.55 -14.70
CA LEU A 74 6.85 -7.86 -15.99
C LEU A 74 7.16 -6.57 -16.76
N TYR A 75 6.19 -5.64 -16.82
CA TYR A 75 6.36 -4.30 -17.38
C TYR A 75 7.57 -3.59 -16.77
N ARG A 76 7.65 -3.54 -15.42
CA ARG A 76 8.74 -2.91 -14.69
C ARG A 76 10.07 -3.58 -15.03
N ARG A 77 10.13 -4.91 -14.98
CA ARG A 77 11.37 -5.65 -15.27
C ARG A 77 11.89 -5.38 -16.67
N LEU A 78 11.01 -5.33 -17.67
CA LEU A 78 11.39 -5.16 -19.07
C LEU A 78 11.72 -3.70 -19.39
N LEU A 79 10.82 -2.77 -19.11
CA LEU A 79 10.98 -1.39 -19.56
C LEU A 79 11.96 -0.59 -18.70
N PHE A 80 11.94 -0.75 -17.38
CA PHE A 80 12.89 -0.03 -16.52
C PHE A 80 14.29 -0.63 -16.65
N GLY A 81 14.39 -1.95 -16.86
CA GLY A 81 15.64 -2.60 -17.20
C GLY A 81 16.24 -2.06 -18.51
N LEU A 82 15.43 -1.94 -19.58
CA LEU A 82 15.87 -1.36 -20.85
C LEU A 82 16.24 0.13 -20.74
N ALA A 83 15.59 0.87 -19.85
CA ALA A 83 15.89 2.27 -19.57
C ALA A 83 17.08 2.48 -18.60
N GLY A 84 17.73 1.41 -18.15
CA GLY A 84 18.93 1.47 -17.31
C GLY A 84 18.66 1.79 -15.83
N TYR A 85 17.42 1.66 -15.36
CA TYR A 85 17.12 1.79 -13.93
C TYR A 85 17.68 0.61 -13.13
N PRO A 86 17.99 0.81 -11.83
CA PRO A 86 18.55 -0.23 -11.00
C PRO A 86 17.65 -1.46 -10.89
N ALA A 87 18.27 -2.60 -10.61
CA ALA A 87 17.49 -3.79 -10.30
C ALA A 87 16.69 -3.56 -9.01
N VAL A 88 15.52 -4.21 -8.89
CA VAL A 88 14.67 -4.12 -7.68
C VAL A 88 15.46 -4.37 -6.39
N GLY A 89 16.41 -5.29 -6.43
CA GLY A 89 17.25 -5.63 -5.27
C GLY A 89 18.17 -4.49 -4.83
N GLU A 90 18.72 -3.74 -5.80
CA GLU A 90 19.59 -2.60 -5.55
C GLU A 90 18.78 -1.42 -5.00
N ASP A 91 17.63 -1.12 -5.63
CA ASP A 91 16.67 -0.13 -5.13
C ASP A 91 16.25 -0.45 -3.69
N PHE A 92 15.91 -1.71 -3.42
CA PHE A 92 15.51 -2.16 -2.10
C PHE A 92 16.63 -2.03 -1.08
N ALA A 93 17.86 -2.42 -1.43
CA ALA A 93 19.00 -2.28 -0.53
C ALA A 93 19.28 -0.82 -0.18
N ALA A 94 19.21 0.07 -1.17
CA ALA A 94 19.36 1.51 -0.96
C ALA A 94 18.24 2.08 -0.07
N ALA A 95 16.99 1.72 -0.34
CA ALA A 95 15.83 2.13 0.45
C ALA A 95 15.93 1.62 1.89
N GLN A 96 16.18 0.32 2.09
CA GLN A 96 16.32 -0.28 3.42
C GLN A 96 17.46 0.37 4.22
N ALA A 97 18.59 0.67 3.58
CA ALA A 97 19.69 1.36 4.24
C ALA A 97 19.34 2.81 4.60
N ALA A 98 18.60 3.52 3.76
CA ALA A 98 18.14 4.87 4.06
C ALA A 98 17.16 4.90 5.24
N LEU A 99 16.16 4.02 5.22
CA LEU A 99 15.16 3.91 6.27
C LEU A 99 15.78 3.47 7.61
N ALA A 100 16.73 2.52 7.58
CA ALA A 100 17.44 2.10 8.80
C ALA A 100 18.30 3.23 9.40
N ARG A 101 18.85 4.13 8.57
CA ARG A 101 19.58 5.30 9.07
C ARG A 101 18.67 6.36 9.71
N SER A 102 17.45 6.52 9.19
CA SER A 102 16.53 7.54 9.70
C SER A 102 15.75 7.08 10.94
N ALA A 103 15.29 5.83 10.95
CA ALA A 103 14.37 5.30 11.96
C ALA A 103 14.97 4.21 12.87
N GLY A 104 16.16 3.69 12.53
CA GLY A 104 16.72 2.50 13.18
C GLY A 104 16.05 1.21 12.69
N ALA A 105 16.27 0.11 13.43
CA ALA A 105 15.61 -1.17 13.21
C ALA A 105 14.54 -1.42 14.30
N GLY A 106 13.50 -2.17 13.96
CA GLY A 106 12.46 -2.59 14.92
C GLY A 106 11.27 -1.63 15.10
N GLY A 107 11.08 -0.69 14.17
CA GLY A 107 9.90 0.19 14.13
C GLY A 107 8.78 -0.28 13.19
N ASP A 108 7.72 0.51 13.08
CA ASP A 108 6.59 0.29 12.18
C ASP A 108 6.80 1.03 10.85
N LEU A 109 6.75 0.27 9.75
CA LEU A 109 6.93 0.77 8.40
C LEU A 109 5.58 0.92 7.68
N LEU A 110 5.33 2.11 7.12
CA LEU A 110 4.29 2.32 6.12
C LEU A 110 4.90 2.33 4.72
N GLU A 111 4.38 1.47 3.85
CA GLU A 111 4.66 1.52 2.42
C GLU A 111 3.47 2.12 1.67
N LEU A 112 3.67 3.29 1.07
CA LEU A 112 2.68 4.02 0.30
C LEU A 112 2.77 3.67 -1.18
N SER A 113 1.61 3.60 -1.84
CA SER A 113 1.49 3.20 -3.26
C SER A 113 2.25 1.90 -3.54
N CYS A 114 2.01 0.88 -2.70
CA CYS A 114 2.78 -0.37 -2.71
C CYS A 114 2.63 -1.17 -4.01
N GLY A 115 1.65 -0.85 -4.85
CA GLY A 115 1.38 -1.55 -6.10
C GLY A 115 1.17 -3.05 -5.84
N PRO A 116 1.72 -3.94 -6.70
CA PRO A 116 1.59 -5.39 -6.53
C PRO A 116 2.57 -5.98 -5.50
N GLY A 117 3.15 -5.18 -4.60
CA GLY A 117 3.89 -5.68 -3.43
C GLY A 117 5.34 -6.08 -3.68
N VAL A 118 5.98 -5.53 -4.72
CA VAL A 118 7.37 -5.84 -5.09
C VAL A 118 8.34 -5.51 -3.96
N PHE A 119 8.18 -4.35 -3.31
CA PHE A 119 9.00 -3.93 -2.18
C PHE A 119 8.43 -4.45 -0.85
N THR A 120 7.10 -4.46 -0.69
CA THR A 120 6.41 -5.02 0.49
C THR A 120 6.92 -6.39 0.89
N ALA A 121 6.95 -7.33 -0.07
CA ALA A 121 7.40 -8.69 0.21
C ALA A 121 8.87 -8.74 0.65
N ARG A 122 9.71 -7.80 0.18
CA ARG A 122 11.11 -7.71 0.58
C ARG A 122 11.27 -7.13 1.98
N PHE A 123 10.52 -6.08 2.33
CA PHE A 123 10.49 -5.51 3.67
C PHE A 123 10.04 -6.55 4.70
N ALA A 124 8.93 -7.23 4.44
CA ALA A 124 8.41 -8.28 5.30
C ALA A 124 9.38 -9.48 5.43
N ARG A 125 10.07 -9.84 4.33
CA ARG A 125 11.08 -10.92 4.37
C ARG A 125 12.31 -10.55 5.19
N ALA A 126 12.76 -9.30 5.09
CA ALA A 126 13.98 -8.83 5.74
C ALA A 126 13.90 -8.85 7.27
N GLY A 127 12.68 -8.74 7.84
CA GLY A 127 12.46 -8.80 9.29
C GLY A 127 13.13 -7.65 10.06
N ALA A 128 13.47 -6.55 9.37
CA ALA A 128 14.09 -5.38 9.97
C ALA A 128 13.07 -4.46 10.69
N TRP A 129 11.78 -4.67 10.43
CA TRP A 129 10.67 -3.87 10.93
C TRP A 129 9.81 -4.72 11.86
N ARG A 130 9.26 -4.11 12.91
CA ARG A 130 8.29 -4.74 13.81
C ARG A 130 7.00 -5.07 13.06
N SER A 131 6.53 -4.12 12.26
CA SER A 131 5.35 -4.30 11.41
C SER A 131 5.55 -3.62 10.06
N VAL A 132 4.86 -4.15 9.04
CA VAL A 132 4.81 -3.57 7.70
C VAL A 132 3.34 -3.38 7.34
N THR A 133 2.97 -2.14 7.07
CA THR A 133 1.67 -1.76 6.52
C THR A 133 1.86 -1.34 5.08
N ALA A 134 1.24 -2.06 4.14
CA ALA A 134 1.26 -1.73 2.73
C ALA A 134 -0.06 -1.11 2.29
N SER A 135 0.04 0.03 1.61
CA SER A 135 -1.11 0.80 1.19
C SER A 135 -1.10 1.17 -0.28
N ASP A 136 -2.25 1.05 -0.93
CA ASP A 136 -2.46 1.47 -2.30
C ASP A 136 -3.92 1.89 -2.52
N PHE A 137 -4.19 2.83 -3.42
CA PHE A 137 -5.55 3.23 -3.75
C PHE A 137 -6.29 2.14 -4.55
N SER A 138 -5.56 1.35 -5.34
CA SER A 138 -6.09 0.31 -6.23
C SER A 138 -6.29 -1.01 -5.48
N ALA A 139 -7.55 -1.44 -5.33
CA ALA A 139 -7.88 -2.75 -4.78
C ALA A 139 -7.25 -3.90 -5.60
N ALA A 140 -7.12 -3.73 -6.92
CA ALA A 140 -6.48 -4.70 -7.79
C ALA A 140 -4.99 -4.87 -7.47
N MET A 141 -4.28 -3.77 -7.20
CA MET A 141 -2.88 -3.79 -6.78
C MET A 141 -2.71 -4.48 -5.43
N LEU A 142 -3.55 -4.16 -4.45
CA LEU A 142 -3.53 -4.84 -3.13
C LEU A 142 -3.82 -6.34 -3.22
N CYS A 143 -4.68 -6.76 -4.15
CA CYS A 143 -4.93 -8.18 -4.39
C CYS A 143 -3.66 -8.90 -4.89
N GLU A 144 -2.97 -8.32 -5.88
CA GLU A 144 -1.70 -8.85 -6.37
C GLU A 144 -0.59 -8.79 -5.31
N CYS A 145 -0.52 -7.73 -4.51
CA CYS A 145 0.36 -7.62 -3.35
C CYS A 145 0.13 -8.77 -2.37
N GLY A 146 -1.14 -9.07 -2.05
CA GLY A 146 -1.50 -10.21 -1.23
C GLY A 146 -0.98 -11.53 -1.79
N LYS A 147 -1.14 -11.77 -3.10
CA LYS A 147 -0.63 -13.00 -3.76
C LYS A 147 0.90 -13.06 -3.73
N ALA A 148 1.57 -11.94 -4.00
CA ALA A 148 3.02 -11.84 -3.96
C ALA A 148 3.58 -12.17 -2.56
N LEU A 149 2.93 -11.65 -1.51
CA LEU A 149 3.27 -11.95 -0.12
C LEU A 149 3.09 -13.44 0.21
N SER A 150 1.92 -14.01 -0.12
CA SER A 150 1.66 -15.44 0.08
C SER A 150 2.70 -16.32 -0.63
N GLY A 151 3.02 -16.01 -1.89
CA GLY A 151 3.99 -16.76 -2.68
C GLY A 151 5.43 -16.63 -2.17
N ALA A 152 5.79 -15.48 -1.60
CA ALA A 152 7.15 -15.22 -1.12
C ALA A 152 7.41 -15.69 0.31
N LEU A 153 6.40 -15.67 1.18
CA LEU A 153 6.55 -15.86 2.64
C LEU A 153 5.74 -17.02 3.21
N GLY A 154 4.78 -17.56 2.44
CA GLY A 154 3.74 -18.46 2.94
C GLY A 154 2.60 -17.71 3.64
N GLU A 155 1.42 -18.34 3.74
CA GLU A 155 0.20 -17.68 4.24
C GLU A 155 0.31 -17.12 5.66
N ALA A 156 0.95 -17.87 6.57
CA ALA A 156 1.08 -17.46 7.97
C ALA A 156 1.85 -16.14 8.12
N ARG A 157 3.01 -16.03 7.47
CA ARG A 157 3.82 -14.81 7.50
C ARG A 157 3.25 -13.70 6.64
N ALA A 158 2.58 -14.04 5.54
CA ALA A 158 1.88 -13.05 4.72
C ALA A 158 0.72 -12.38 5.49
N ALA A 159 0.10 -13.10 6.44
CA ALA A 159 -0.93 -12.54 7.32
C ALA A 159 -0.39 -11.56 8.37
N GLU A 160 0.93 -11.50 8.59
CA GLU A 160 1.57 -10.53 9.48
C GLU A 160 1.67 -9.13 8.84
N VAL A 161 1.46 -9.02 7.52
CA VAL A 161 1.51 -7.74 6.79
C VAL A 161 0.09 -7.17 6.63
N ALA A 162 -0.11 -5.93 7.07
CA ALA A 162 -1.37 -5.24 6.91
C ALA A 162 -1.50 -4.68 5.48
N LEU A 163 -2.62 -4.98 4.81
CA LEU A 163 -2.97 -4.37 3.51
C LEU A 163 -4.06 -3.33 3.72
N VAL A 164 -3.83 -2.10 3.29
CA VAL A 164 -4.75 -0.98 3.55
C VAL A 164 -5.02 -0.21 2.27
N ARG A 165 -6.28 -0.21 1.82
CA ARG A 165 -6.68 0.66 0.72
C ARG A 165 -6.84 2.08 1.25
N ALA A 166 -6.00 3.00 0.79
CA ALA A 166 -6.03 4.40 1.23
C ALA A 166 -5.74 5.36 0.08
N ASP A 167 -6.22 6.59 0.22
CA ASP A 167 -5.86 7.71 -0.65
C ASP A 167 -4.65 8.44 -0.05
N VAL A 168 -3.55 8.53 -0.80
CA VAL A 168 -2.33 9.23 -0.35
C VAL A 168 -2.57 10.73 -0.16
N ALA A 169 -3.54 11.32 -0.86
CA ALA A 169 -3.89 12.73 -0.70
C ALA A 169 -4.64 12.99 0.63
N ARG A 170 -5.18 11.94 1.26
CA ARG A 170 -5.97 11.99 2.49
C ARG A 170 -5.72 10.74 3.32
N LEU A 171 -4.51 10.62 3.86
CA LEU A 171 -4.11 9.43 4.60
C LEU A 171 -5.00 9.24 5.85
N PRO A 172 -5.55 8.04 6.05
CA PRO A 172 -6.44 7.72 7.15
C PRO A 172 -5.66 7.25 8.40
N PHE A 173 -4.45 7.80 8.61
CA PHE A 173 -3.58 7.43 9.71
C PHE A 173 -3.36 8.63 10.64
N GLN A 174 -3.18 8.36 11.94
CA GLN A 174 -2.79 9.39 12.90
C GLN A 174 -1.39 9.92 12.58
N ASP A 175 -1.16 11.21 12.87
CA ASP A 175 0.17 11.81 12.76
C ASP A 175 1.17 11.06 13.65
N ALA A 176 2.40 10.90 13.16
CA ALA A 176 3.49 10.22 13.87
C ALA A 176 3.20 8.78 14.32
N SER A 177 2.27 8.08 13.65
CA SER A 177 1.93 6.68 13.94
C SER A 177 2.91 5.65 13.35
N PHE A 178 3.77 6.05 12.41
CA PHE A 178 4.78 5.18 11.80
C PHE A 178 6.18 5.75 12.03
N ASP A 179 7.14 4.86 12.28
CA ASP A 179 8.54 5.23 12.46
C ASP A 179 9.25 5.50 11.13
N ALA A 180 8.76 4.87 10.05
CA ALA A 180 9.34 4.98 8.72
C ALA A 180 8.26 4.94 7.64
N VAL A 181 8.47 5.69 6.55
CA VAL A 181 7.60 5.68 5.37
C VAL A 181 8.43 5.44 4.11
N HIS A 182 8.02 4.46 3.32
CA HIS A 182 8.58 4.17 2.01
C HIS A 182 7.55 4.45 0.91
N ALA A 183 7.94 5.22 -0.10
CA ALA A 183 7.17 5.42 -1.32
C ALA A 183 8.12 5.26 -2.51
N GLY A 184 8.23 4.03 -3.02
CA GLY A 184 9.01 3.74 -4.21
C GLY A 184 8.16 4.03 -5.44
N ALA A 185 8.39 5.18 -6.08
CA ALA A 185 7.62 5.58 -7.25
C ALA A 185 7.58 4.46 -8.31
N ALA A 186 6.38 3.96 -8.57
CA ALA A 186 5.99 3.50 -9.88
C ALA A 186 5.75 4.77 -10.71
N MET A 187 6.75 5.26 -11.45
CA MET A 187 6.47 6.23 -12.53
C MET A 187 5.65 5.55 -13.63
#